data_AF-A0A7J7GF54-F1
#
_entry.id   AF-A0A7J7GF54-F1
#
_cell.length_a   1.000
_cell.length_b   1.000
_cell.length_c   1.000
_cell.angle_alpha   90.00
_cell.angle_beta   90.00
_cell.angle_gamma   90.00
#
_symmetry.space_group_name_H-M   'P 1'
#
loop_
_entity.id
_entity.type
_entity.pdbx_description
1 polymer ?
#
loop_
_entity_poly.entity_id
_entity_poly.type
_entity_poly.pdbx_seq_one_letter_code
_entity_poly.pdbx_strand_id
1 'polypeptide(L)'
;MQRLLLDHHKEHHFTSSEIVRDVIIGVSAGLTLPFALAASLSGANEPSSIILTAGIAEVAAGAISMGLGGYLATKSEADHYMRELKREHEEIIKYPDTVSSFKAMNIYELVLF
;
A
#
# COMPACT_ATOMS: atom_id res chain seq x y z
N MET A 1 -46.95 3.89 -5.82
CA MET A 1 -46.12 5.02 -6.30
C MET A 1 -44.95 5.22 -5.32
N GLN A 2 -44.05 4.24 -5.21
CA GLN A 2 -42.87 4.25 -4.33
C GLN A 2 -41.73 5.02 -5.00
N ARG A 3 -41.78 6.35 -4.98
CA ARG A 3 -40.63 7.20 -5.28
C ARG A 3 -40.22 7.91 -3.99
N LEU A 4 -39.40 7.28 -3.16
CA LEU A 4 -38.64 7.96 -2.13
C LEU A 4 -37.48 7.03 -1.69
N LEU A 5 -36.28 7.60 -1.57
CA LEU A 5 -35.05 7.02 -0.98
C LEU A 5 -34.13 6.20 -1.90
N LEU A 6 -33.72 6.76 -3.03
CA LEU A 6 -32.34 6.56 -3.49
C LEU A 6 -31.57 7.84 -3.16
N ASP A 7 -31.32 8.02 -1.86
CA ASP A 7 -30.29 8.95 -1.44
C ASP A 7 -28.98 8.46 -2.05
N HIS A 8 -28.38 9.34 -2.84
CA HIS A 8 -27.10 9.12 -3.46
C HIS A 8 -26.06 9.04 -2.33
N HIS A 9 -25.88 7.85 -1.74
CA HIS A 9 -24.76 7.59 -0.84
C HIS A 9 -23.50 7.69 -1.70
N LYS A 10 -22.98 8.91 -1.85
CA LYS A 10 -21.61 9.13 -2.30
C LYS A 10 -20.74 8.64 -1.15
N GLU A 11 -20.37 7.37 -1.20
CA GLU A 11 -19.28 6.88 -0.38
C GLU A 11 -18.05 7.71 -0.75
N HIS A 12 -17.73 8.66 0.10
CA HIS A 12 -16.45 9.33 0.08
C HIS A 12 -15.42 8.30 0.54
N HIS A 13 -15.02 7.38 -0.36
CA HIS A 13 -13.78 6.65 -0.20
C HIS A 13 -12.69 7.71 -0.09
N PHE A 14 -12.30 7.97 1.14
CA PHE A 14 -11.38 9.02 1.53
C PHE A 14 -9.97 8.59 1.12
N THR A 15 -9.67 8.71 -0.18
CA THR A 15 -8.32 8.49 -0.75
C THR A 15 -7.26 9.38 -0.10
N SER A 16 -7.69 10.45 0.57
CA SER A 16 -6.87 11.27 1.45
C SER A 16 -6.21 10.46 2.58
N SER A 17 -6.80 9.35 3.06
CA SER A 17 -6.17 8.52 4.10
C SER A 17 -4.92 7.80 3.61
N GLU A 18 -4.90 7.36 2.35
CA GLU A 18 -3.75 6.63 1.78
C GLU A 18 -2.58 7.58 1.59
N ILE A 19 -2.83 8.75 0.99
CA ILE A 19 -1.81 9.80 0.81
C ILE A 19 -1.26 10.26 2.16
N VAL A 20 -2.13 10.50 3.15
CA VAL A 20 -1.69 10.90 4.49
C VAL A 20 -0.88 9.79 5.17
N ARG A 21 -1.30 8.52 5.04
CA ARG A 21 -0.54 7.37 5.54
C ARG A 21 0.85 7.31 4.92
N ASP A 22 0.96 7.42 3.59
CA ASP A 22 2.24 7.33 2.89
C ASP A 22 3.19 8.48 3.26
N VAL A 23 2.65 9.68 3.45
CA VAL A 23 3.42 10.83 3.95
C VAL A 23 3.93 10.56 5.37
N ILE A 24 3.08 10.05 6.28
CA ILE A 24 3.49 9.74 7.65
C ILE A 24 4.58 8.68 7.67
N ILE A 25 4.43 7.61 6.88
CA ILE A 25 5.44 6.54 6.74
C ILE A 25 6.75 7.13 6.21
N GLY A 26 6.68 7.95 5.15
CA GLY A 26 7.84 8.61 4.54
C GLY A 26 8.59 9.53 5.51
N VAL A 27 7.86 10.41 6.20
CA VAL A 27 8.46 11.33 7.19
C VAL A 27 9.06 10.54 8.36
N SER A 28 8.36 9.52 8.85
CA SER A 28 8.84 8.70 9.98
C SER A 28 10.15 7.99 9.63
N ALA A 29 10.23 7.39 8.44
CA ALA A 29 11.45 6.74 7.96
C ALA A 29 12.59 7.76 7.71
N GLY A 30 12.26 8.89 7.07
CA GLY A 30 13.21 9.96 6.74
C GLY A 30 13.77 10.70 7.96
N LEU A 31 13.12 10.61 9.12
CA LEU A 31 13.67 11.12 10.38
C LEU A 31 14.44 10.04 11.15
N THR A 32 13.91 8.82 11.21
CA THR A 32 14.44 7.75 12.07
C THR A 32 15.80 7.26 11.60
N LEU A 33 15.96 6.95 10.31
CA LEU A 33 17.19 6.38 9.77
C LEU A 33 18.36 7.39 9.80
N PRO A 34 18.21 8.62 9.28
CA PRO A 34 19.30 9.61 9.35
C PRO A 34 19.67 9.97 10.79
N PHE A 35 18.70 10.02 11.71
CA PHE A 35 18.98 10.25 13.13
C PHE A 35 19.79 9.11 13.74
N ALA A 36 19.37 7.86 13.55
CA ALA A 36 20.09 6.69 14.05
C ALA A 36 21.50 6.60 13.47
N LEU A 37 21.65 6.87 12.17
CA LEU A 37 22.93 6.92 11.48
C LEU A 37 23.83 8.01 12.06
N ALA A 38 23.31 9.22 12.24
CA ALA A 38 24.07 10.33 12.81
C ALA A 38 24.49 10.05 14.25
N ALA A 39 23.59 9.49 15.07
CA ALA A 39 23.90 9.09 16.45
C ALA A 39 24.97 7.99 16.49
N SER A 40 24.88 6.99 15.61
CA SER A 40 25.86 5.91 15.49
C SER A 40 27.26 6.43 15.13
N LEU A 41 27.36 7.28 14.10
CA LEU A 41 28.64 7.84 13.67
C LEU A 41 29.20 8.83 14.70
N SER A 42 28.34 9.61 15.35
CA SER A 42 28.75 10.47 16.46
C SER A 42 29.29 9.65 17.63
N GLY A 43 28.69 8.51 17.95
CA GLY A 43 29.18 7.58 18.97
C GLY A 43 30.50 6.92 18.62
N ALA A 44 30.79 6.74 17.33
CA ALA A 44 32.07 6.27 16.81
C ALA A 44 33.15 7.38 16.74
N ASN A 45 32.82 8.61 17.17
CA ASN A 45 33.72 9.77 17.16
C ASN A 45 34.20 10.16 15.75
N GLU A 46 33.34 9.95 14.74
CA GLU A 46 33.58 10.37 13.36
C GLU A 46 33.41 11.90 13.19
N PRO A 47 34.16 12.54 12.27
CA PRO A 47 34.05 13.97 12.02
C PRO A 47 32.69 14.35 11.41
N SER A 48 32.20 15.54 11.77
CA SER A 48 30.88 16.04 11.36
C SER A 48 30.67 16.10 9.84
N SER A 49 31.75 16.26 9.06
CA SER A 49 31.69 16.23 7.59
C SER A 49 31.26 14.87 7.04
N ILE A 50 31.69 13.78 7.67
CA ILE A 50 31.30 12.41 7.32
C ILE A 50 29.85 12.17 7.74
N ILE A 51 29.48 12.60 8.96
CA ILE A 51 28.12 12.47 9.47
C ILE A 51 27.10 13.15 8.53
N LEU A 52 27.41 14.38 8.09
CA LEU A 52 26.51 15.15 7.22
C LEU A 52 26.41 14.54 5.82
N THR A 53 27.54 14.15 5.22
CA THR A 53 27.53 13.56 3.87
C THR A 53 26.84 12.20 3.87
N ALA A 54 27.08 11.37 4.87
CA ALA A 54 26.39 10.09 5.04
C ALA A 54 24.88 10.27 5.29
N GLY A 55 24.48 11.24 6.12
CA GLY A 55 23.07 11.55 6.36
C GLY A 55 22.33 12.01 5.10
N ILE A 56 22.93 12.89 4.30
CA ILE A 56 22.33 13.34 3.03
C ILE A 56 22.24 12.19 2.03
N ALA A 57 23.29 11.36 1.93
CA ALA A 57 23.29 10.18 1.07
C ALA A 57 22.19 9.19 1.47
N GLU A 58 22.01 8.95 2.76
CA GLU A 58 20.97 8.08 3.31
C GLU A 58 19.56 8.60 2.98
N VAL A 59 19.30 9.90 3.16
CA VAL A 59 18.01 10.51 2.80
C VAL A 59 17.72 10.34 1.32
N ALA A 60 18.70 10.59 0.45
CA ALA A 60 18.54 10.44 -0.99
C ALA A 60 18.29 8.97 -1.39
N ALA A 61 19.09 8.04 -0.84
CA ALA A 61 18.94 6.61 -1.09
C ALA A 61 17.59 6.07 -0.59
N GLY A 62 17.18 6.47 0.62
CA GLY A 62 15.91 6.13 1.23
C GLY A 62 14.72 6.62 0.41
N ALA A 63 14.75 7.88 -0.04
CA ALA A 63 13.69 8.45 -0.87
C ALA A 63 13.52 7.70 -2.22
N ILE A 64 14.63 7.38 -2.89
CA ILE A 64 14.62 6.61 -4.14
C ILE A 64 14.09 5.20 -3.87
N SER A 65 14.59 4.53 -2.84
CA SER A 65 14.18 3.16 -2.46
C SER A 65 12.69 3.08 -2.17
N MET A 66 12.15 4.00 -1.37
CA MET A 66 10.72 4.02 -1.04
C MET A 66 9.85 4.37 -2.25
N GLY A 67 10.27 5.32 -3.09
CA GLY A 67 9.53 5.68 -4.30
C GLY A 67 9.44 4.51 -5.30
N LEU A 68 10.57 3.85 -5.56
CA LEU A 68 10.59 2.65 -6.41
C LEU A 68 9.87 1.46 -5.76
N GLY A 69 10.03 1.28 -4.46
CA GLY A 69 9.38 0.22 -3.69
C GLY A 69 7.86 0.33 -3.75
N GLY A 70 7.31 1.52 -3.54
CA GLY A 70 5.88 1.79 -3.68
C GLY A 70 5.37 1.51 -5.09
N TYR A 71 6.07 2.03 -6.11
CA TYR A 71 5.70 1.79 -7.51
C TYR A 71 5.69 0.29 -7.88
N LEU A 72 6.74 -0.44 -7.50
CA LEU A 72 6.84 -1.87 -7.79
C LEU A 72 5.80 -2.69 -7.03
N ALA A 73 5.49 -2.32 -5.78
CA ALA A 73 4.44 -2.95 -4.99
C ALA A 73 3.08 -2.80 -5.67
N THR A 74 2.69 -1.56 -6.02
CA THR A 74 1.42 -1.29 -6.71
C THR A 74 1.35 -1.98 -8.07
N LYS A 75 2.43 -1.98 -8.84
CA LYS A 75 2.48 -2.68 -10.13
C LYS A 75 2.30 -4.19 -9.94
N SER A 76 3.00 -4.79 -8.97
CA SER A 76 2.88 -6.22 -8.68
C SER A 76 1.48 -6.60 -8.25
N GLU A 77 0.83 -5.75 -7.45
CA GLU A 77 -0.54 -5.97 -6.97
C GLU A 77 -1.55 -5.88 -8.12
N ALA A 78 -1.38 -4.93 -9.04
CA ALA A 78 -2.17 -4.85 -10.26
C ALA A 78 -1.99 -6.10 -11.16
N ASP A 79 -0.74 -6.53 -11.38
CA ASP A 79 -0.44 -7.74 -12.17
C ASP A 79 -0.97 -9.01 -11.50
N HIS A 80 -0.95 -9.07 -10.17
CA HIS A 80 -1.55 -10.15 -9.40
C HIS A 80 -3.07 -10.17 -9.55
N TYR A 81 -3.71 -9.01 -9.37
CA TYR A 81 -5.16 -8.85 -9.51
C TYR A 81 -5.67 -9.27 -10.90
N MET A 82 -4.99 -8.84 -11.96
CA MET A 82 -5.37 -9.21 -13.33
C MET A 82 -5.24 -10.71 -13.60
N ARG A 83 -4.22 -11.36 -13.03
CA ARG A 83 -4.05 -12.82 -13.13
C ARG A 83 -5.17 -13.55 -12.39
N GLU A 84 -5.52 -13.08 -11.21
CA GLU A 84 -6.59 -13.66 -10.40
C GLU A 84 -7.95 -13.51 -11.07
N LEU A 85 -8.24 -12.33 -11.64
CA LEU A 85 -9.45 -12.09 -12.42
C LEU A 85 -9.58 -13.06 -13.61
N LYS A 86 -8.48 -13.30 -14.34
CA LYS A 86 -8.49 -14.24 -15.46
C LYS A 86 -8.74 -15.68 -14.99
N ARG A 87 -8.07 -16.10 -13.92
CA ARG A 87 -8.24 -17.43 -13.31
C ARG A 87 -9.69 -17.66 -12.90
N GLU A 88 -10.27 -16.69 -12.21
CA GLU A 88 -11.66 -16.72 -11.76
C GLU A 88 -12.65 -16.77 -12.92
N HIS A 89 -12.39 -16.01 -14.00
CA HIS A 89 -13.23 -16.06 -15.20
C HIS A 89 -13.19 -17.44 -15.88
N GLU A 90 -12.01 -18.05 -15.98
CA GLU A 90 -11.84 -19.40 -16.53
C GLU A 90 -12.54 -20.46 -15.65
N GLU A 91 -12.48 -20.33 -14.32
CA GLU A 91 -13.19 -21.21 -13.39
C GLU A 91 -14.71 -21.09 -13.50
N ILE A 92 -15.24 -19.88 -13.65
CA ILE A 92 -16.68 -19.64 -13.87
C ILE A 92 -17.17 -20.31 -15.15
N ILE A 93 -16.41 -20.22 -16.24
CA ILE A 93 -16.77 -20.88 -17.51
C ILE A 93 -16.68 -22.40 -17.39
N LYS A 94 -15.66 -22.91 -16.70
CA LYS A 94 -15.37 -24.35 -16.63
C LYS A 94 -16.28 -25.10 -15.66
N TYR A 95 -16.75 -24.44 -14.59
CA TYR A 95 -17.54 -25.07 -13.54
C TYR A 95 -18.74 -24.21 -13.09
N PRO A 96 -19.68 -23.87 -13.99
CA PRO A 96 -20.74 -22.89 -13.71
C PRO A 96 -21.62 -23.26 -12.51
N ASP A 97 -21.91 -24.55 -12.28
CA ASP A 97 -22.83 -24.97 -11.21
C ASP A 97 -22.21 -24.97 -9.81
N THR A 98 -20.89 -25.18 -9.70
CA THR A 98 -20.19 -25.22 -8.40
C THR A 98 -19.71 -23.85 -7.94
N VAL A 99 -19.25 -22.97 -8.85
CA VAL A 99 -18.76 -21.63 -8.49
C VAL A 99 -19.87 -20.67 -8.06
N SER A 100 -21.04 -20.67 -8.70
CA SER A 100 -22.15 -19.77 -8.33
C SER A 100 -22.71 -20.05 -6.93
N SER A 101 -22.78 -21.33 -6.54
CA SER A 101 -23.27 -21.73 -5.22
C SER A 101 -22.21 -21.54 -4.12
N PHE A 102 -20.93 -21.81 -4.42
CA PHE A 102 -19.84 -21.71 -3.43
C PHE A 102 -19.38 -20.26 -3.18
N LYS A 103 -19.27 -19.43 -4.22
CA LYS A 103 -18.82 -18.04 -4.08
C LYS A 103 -19.90 -17.14 -3.48
N ALA A 104 -21.17 -17.38 -3.82
CA ALA A 104 -22.29 -16.72 -3.14
C ALA A 104 -22.31 -17.04 -1.63
N MET A 105 -22.02 -18.28 -1.23
CA MET A 105 -21.93 -18.66 0.19
C MET A 105 -20.79 -17.92 0.92
N ASN A 106 -19.64 -17.73 0.29
CA ASN A 106 -18.47 -17.11 0.92
C ASN A 106 -18.54 -15.57 0.97
N ILE A 107 -19.24 -14.93 0.02
CA ILE A 107 -19.41 -13.46 0.02
C ILE A 107 -20.30 -13.00 1.20
N TYR A 108 -21.25 -13.82 1.68
CA TYR A 108 -22.04 -13.47 2.87
C TYR A 108 -21.25 -13.58 4.19
N GLU A 109 -20.22 -14.42 4.27
CA GLU A 109 -19.31 -14.50 5.43
C GLU A 109 -18.30 -13.34 5.45
N LEU A 110 -17.82 -12.90 4.28
CA LEU A 110 -16.81 -11.83 4.18
C LEU A 110 -17.34 -10.42 4.49
N VAL A 111 -18.66 -10.20 4.45
CA VAL A 111 -19.32 -8.91 4.76
C VAL A 111 -19.80 -8.85 6.21
N LEU A 112 -19.64 -9.93 6.98
CA LEU A 112 -20.06 -10.02 8.39
C LEU A 112 -18.93 -9.76 9.42
N PHE A 113 -17.72 -9.37 8.98
CA PHE A 113 -16.63 -8.95 9.85
C PHE A 113 -15.96 -7.65 9.38
#